data_AF-R7V277-F1
#
_entry.id   AF-R7V277-F1
#
_cell.length_a   1.000
_cell.length_b   1.000
_cell.length_c   1.000
_cell.angle_alpha   90.00
_cell.angle_beta   90.00
_cell.angle_gamma   90.00
#
_symmetry.space_group_name_H-M   'P 1'
#
loop_
_entity.id
_entity.type
_entity.pdbx_description
1 polymer ?
#
loop_
_entity_poly.entity_id
_entity_poly.type
_entity_poly.pdbx_seq_one_letter_code
_entity_poly.pdbx_strand_id
1 'polypeptide(L)'
;MVYNGVSRVWKWRFISLIFTVSAVQSSTVTIGNPATPASSGLSKGRRVFLLAEGSPLPSLILNLDVYFRNLNPLFLQTWRREVKGEFKFRLIEEYKIYPERIGENKISASDLPCMLLNTDDRIGLYIEDQPSSVVFVYDFDHPAALSFTYEDDVSSSAALGDTLDFDTLPLALSFSVNAELYIGEKTSLGHYTVPTCADLANFTKSTTTLNPIGPTNPTQKGEKGDKGDRGAPGIPAAGTLIESDSLGPSVIP
;
A
#
# COMPACT_ATOMS: atom_id res chain seq x y z
N MET A 1 32.63 -70.48 48.49
CA MET A 1 31.57 -69.97 47.59
C MET A 1 31.63 -68.47 47.61
N VAL A 2 32.06 -67.84 46.52
CA VAL A 2 32.13 -66.38 46.38
C VAL A 2 31.13 -66.01 45.27
N TYR A 3 30.07 -65.30 45.62
CA TYR A 3 29.06 -64.81 44.69
C TYR A 3 29.55 -63.48 44.09
N ASN A 4 29.93 -63.50 42.81
CA ASN A 4 30.23 -62.29 42.04
C ASN A 4 28.92 -61.71 41.51
N GLY A 5 28.44 -60.63 42.14
CA GLY A 5 27.27 -59.86 41.71
C GLY A 5 27.63 -58.93 40.55
N VAL A 6 27.11 -59.23 39.36
CA VAL A 6 27.23 -58.37 38.17
C VAL A 6 26.14 -57.30 38.22
N SER A 7 26.51 -56.09 38.65
CA SER A 7 25.63 -54.91 38.60
C SER A 7 25.48 -54.44 37.14
N ARG A 8 24.31 -54.67 36.54
CA ARG A 8 23.96 -54.13 35.21
C ARG A 8 23.50 -52.68 35.38
N VAL A 9 24.39 -51.74 35.06
CA VAL A 9 24.06 -50.31 34.97
C VAL A 9 23.22 -50.08 33.72
N TRP A 10 21.92 -49.85 33.90
CA TRP A 10 21.01 -49.44 32.83
C TRP A 10 21.28 -47.96 32.48
N LYS A 11 21.97 -47.72 31.36
CA LYS A 11 22.11 -46.38 30.78
C LYS A 11 20.81 -45.98 30.09
N TRP A 12 19.99 -45.19 30.77
CA TRP A 12 18.87 -44.48 30.17
C TRP A 12 19.43 -43.44 29.18
N ARG A 13 19.29 -43.70 27.87
CA ARG A 13 19.50 -42.67 26.86
C ARG A 13 18.23 -41.83 26.79
N PHE A 14 18.26 -40.66 27.43
CA PHE A 14 17.27 -39.63 27.18
C PHE A 14 17.41 -39.17 25.73
N ILE A 15 16.50 -39.60 24.87
CA ILE A 15 16.31 -39.01 23.54
C ILE A 15 15.58 -37.69 23.79
N SER A 16 16.33 -36.58 23.84
CA SER A 16 15.71 -35.26 23.75
C SER A 16 15.21 -35.06 22.32
N LEU A 17 13.91 -35.24 22.13
CA LEU A 17 13.19 -34.74 20.97
C LEU A 17 13.11 -33.22 21.10
N ILE A 18 14.03 -32.52 20.45
CA ILE A 18 13.94 -31.07 20.27
C ILE A 18 12.84 -30.83 19.25
N PHE A 19 11.65 -30.45 19.73
CA PHE A 19 10.61 -29.92 18.87
C PHE A 19 11.00 -28.49 18.49
N THR A 20 11.60 -28.32 17.32
CA THR A 20 11.77 -26.99 16.72
C THR A 20 10.40 -26.52 16.27
N VAL A 21 9.72 -25.72 17.10
CA VAL A 21 8.57 -24.94 16.67
C VAL A 21 9.12 -23.93 15.66
N SER A 22 8.90 -24.19 14.38
CA SER A 22 9.27 -23.24 13.33
C SER A 22 8.36 -22.04 13.51
N ALA A 23 8.91 -20.93 13.97
CA ALA A 23 8.17 -19.68 14.07
C ALA A 23 7.71 -19.31 12.66
N VAL A 24 6.39 -19.32 12.46
CA VAL A 24 5.77 -18.87 11.23
C VAL A 24 5.94 -17.34 11.18
N GLN A 25 6.72 -16.86 10.22
CA GLN A 25 6.89 -15.43 9.99
C GLN A 25 5.96 -15.02 8.86
N SER A 26 4.97 -14.19 9.19
CA SER A 26 4.23 -13.42 8.19
C SER A 26 5.15 -12.36 7.58
N SER A 27 4.98 -12.09 6.29
CA SER A 27 5.72 -11.04 5.59
C SER A 27 4.75 -9.97 5.11
N THR A 28 5.07 -8.71 5.40
CA THR A 28 4.40 -7.56 4.80
C THR A 28 5.34 -6.84 3.84
N VAL A 29 4.77 -6.20 2.83
CA VAL A 29 5.49 -5.33 1.87
C VAL A 29 4.69 -4.04 1.70
N THR A 30 5.41 -2.95 1.54
CA THR A 30 4.85 -1.61 1.39
C THR A 30 5.00 -1.19 -0.07
N ILE A 31 3.93 -0.73 -0.70
CA ILE A 31 3.96 -0.17 -2.06
C ILE A 31 3.36 1.24 -2.09
N GLY A 32 3.95 2.12 -2.89
CA GLY A 32 3.57 3.53 -2.95
C GLY A 32 4.48 4.40 -2.10
N ASN A 33 4.02 5.63 -1.81
CA ASN A 33 4.83 6.63 -1.10
C ASN A 33 4.14 7.06 0.19
N PRO A 34 4.90 7.39 1.25
CA PRO A 34 4.33 7.84 2.50
C PRO A 34 3.44 9.07 2.31
N ALA A 35 2.38 9.15 3.10
CA ALA A 35 1.39 10.20 3.03
C ALA A 35 2.03 11.56 3.39
N THR A 36 2.37 12.37 2.39
CA THR A 36 2.92 13.72 2.59
C THR A 36 1.92 14.79 2.19
N PRO A 37 1.84 15.93 2.92
CA PRO A 37 0.99 17.05 2.51
C PRO A 37 1.53 17.70 1.24
N ALA A 38 0.65 18.02 0.28
CA ALA A 38 1.01 18.87 -0.85
C ALA A 38 -0.20 19.63 -1.42
N SER A 39 0.10 20.66 -2.20
CA SER A 39 -0.89 21.62 -2.71
C SER A 39 -1.32 21.37 -4.16
N SER A 40 -0.66 20.46 -4.88
CA SER A 40 -0.98 20.16 -6.27
C SER A 40 -2.24 19.31 -6.41
N GLY A 41 -3.02 19.63 -7.43
CA GLY A 41 -4.14 18.83 -7.91
C GLY A 41 -4.09 18.76 -9.43
N LEU A 42 -4.76 17.78 -10.03
CA LEU A 42 -4.98 17.78 -11.47
C LEU A 42 -5.83 19.01 -11.82
N SER A 43 -5.72 19.52 -13.04
CA SER A 43 -6.48 20.70 -13.45
C SER A 43 -7.76 20.33 -14.21
N LYS A 44 -7.76 19.20 -14.94
CA LYS A 44 -8.89 18.65 -15.70
C LYS A 44 -8.72 17.14 -15.97
N GLY A 45 -9.85 16.48 -16.20
CA GLY A 45 -9.92 15.12 -16.74
C GLY A 45 -10.05 14.04 -15.67
N ARG A 46 -10.87 13.03 -15.99
CA ARG A 46 -10.95 11.76 -15.27
C ARG A 46 -9.71 10.95 -15.61
N ARG A 47 -9.00 10.43 -14.61
CA ARG A 47 -7.78 9.63 -14.84
C ARG A 47 -7.70 8.46 -13.91
N VAL A 48 -7.14 7.38 -14.42
CA VAL A 48 -6.65 6.27 -13.62
C VAL A 48 -5.14 6.39 -13.51
N PHE A 49 -4.61 6.28 -12.30
CA PHE A 49 -3.18 6.19 -12.03
C PHE A 49 -2.86 4.84 -11.42
N LEU A 50 -1.92 4.09 -12.00
CA LEU A 50 -1.41 2.87 -11.40
C LEU A 50 -0.16 3.18 -10.60
N LEU A 51 -0.07 2.64 -9.39
CA LEU A 51 1.19 2.59 -8.66
C LEU A 51 2.23 1.86 -9.52
N ALA A 52 3.45 2.38 -9.51
CA ALA A 52 4.52 1.92 -10.40
C ALA A 52 4.91 0.46 -10.14
N GLU A 53 4.84 0.06 -8.87
CA GLU A 53 5.11 -1.30 -8.40
C GLU A 53 3.82 -2.11 -8.35
N GLY A 54 3.85 -3.29 -8.96
CA GLY A 54 2.81 -4.31 -8.79
C GLY A 54 3.12 -5.19 -7.60
N SER A 55 2.16 -6.00 -7.18
CA SER A 55 2.38 -6.93 -6.07
C SER A 55 3.44 -7.98 -6.44
N PRO A 56 4.47 -8.20 -5.61
CA PRO A 56 5.52 -9.16 -5.94
C PRO A 56 5.05 -10.62 -5.89
N LEU A 57 4.02 -10.91 -5.11
CA LEU A 57 3.47 -12.23 -4.82
C LEU A 57 1.96 -12.12 -4.57
N PRO A 58 1.18 -13.21 -4.59
CA PRO A 58 -0.22 -13.15 -4.19
C PRO A 58 -0.36 -12.54 -2.79
N SER A 59 -1.18 -11.49 -2.67
CA SER A 59 -1.21 -10.68 -1.45
C SER A 59 -2.57 -10.05 -1.17
N LEU A 60 -2.82 -9.71 0.10
CA LEU A 60 -3.99 -8.94 0.54
C LEU A 60 -3.60 -7.54 0.96
N ILE A 61 -4.44 -6.54 0.69
CA ILE A 61 -4.24 -5.19 1.23
C ILE A 61 -4.60 -5.19 2.73
N LEU A 62 -3.62 -4.94 3.60
CA LEU A 62 -3.79 -4.85 5.05
C LEU A 62 -4.16 -3.44 5.51
N ASN A 63 -3.48 -2.44 4.97
CA ASN A 63 -3.70 -1.05 5.32
C ASN A 63 -3.47 -0.19 4.08
N LEU A 64 -4.27 0.86 3.95
CA LEU A 64 -4.08 1.92 2.98
C LEU A 64 -3.96 3.24 3.73
N ASP A 65 -2.77 3.83 3.72
CA ASP A 65 -2.53 5.16 4.24
C ASP A 65 -2.65 6.18 3.10
N VAL A 66 -3.56 7.14 3.24
CA VAL A 66 -3.91 8.11 2.21
C VAL A 66 -3.98 9.50 2.80
N TYR A 67 -3.39 10.48 2.11
CA TYR A 67 -3.59 11.89 2.43
C TYR A 67 -4.72 12.49 1.58
N PHE A 68 -5.91 12.63 2.18
CA PHE A 68 -7.07 13.21 1.53
C PHE A 68 -7.01 14.74 1.52
N ARG A 69 -7.35 15.34 0.38
CA ARG A 69 -7.42 16.80 0.23
C ARG A 69 -8.84 17.35 0.44
N ASN A 70 -9.84 16.52 0.20
CA ASN A 70 -11.26 16.84 0.36
C ASN A 70 -12.03 15.58 0.79
N LEU A 71 -13.35 15.70 0.97
CA LEU A 71 -14.20 14.58 1.38
C LEU A 71 -14.81 13.81 0.20
N ASN A 72 -14.35 14.05 -1.03
CA ASN A 72 -14.84 13.32 -2.18
C ASN A 72 -14.29 11.88 -2.14
N PRO A 73 -15.07 10.91 -2.64
CA PRO A 73 -14.65 9.53 -2.61
C PRO A 73 -13.38 9.30 -3.44
N LEU A 74 -12.58 8.33 -3.01
CA LEU A 74 -11.48 7.77 -3.77
C LEU A 74 -11.90 6.40 -4.32
N PHE A 75 -11.66 6.17 -5.60
CA PHE A 75 -11.89 4.87 -6.22
C PHE A 75 -10.57 4.11 -6.27
N LEU A 76 -10.45 3.09 -5.42
CA LEU A 76 -9.34 2.15 -5.39
C LEU A 76 -9.63 1.02 -6.38
N GLN A 77 -8.70 0.74 -7.27
CA GLN A 77 -8.87 -0.24 -8.34
C GLN A 77 -7.75 -1.28 -8.30
N THR A 78 -8.03 -2.50 -8.76
CA THR A 78 -7.03 -3.53 -9.02
C THR A 78 -6.94 -3.80 -10.50
N TRP A 79 -5.74 -3.69 -11.05
CA TRP A 79 -5.47 -3.82 -12.48
C TRP A 79 -4.51 -4.98 -12.74
N ARG A 80 -4.93 -5.95 -13.55
CA ARG A 80 -4.11 -7.11 -13.91
C ARG A 80 -3.47 -6.92 -15.26
N ARG A 81 -2.17 -7.19 -15.37
CA ARG A 81 -1.50 -7.17 -16.67
C ARG A 81 -2.02 -8.30 -17.55
N GLU A 82 -2.46 -7.99 -18.76
CA GLU A 82 -2.90 -9.00 -19.74
C GLU A 82 -1.72 -9.56 -20.54
N VAL A 83 -0.77 -8.70 -20.91
CA VAL A 83 0.36 -9.05 -21.79
C VAL A 83 1.68 -8.62 -21.15
N LYS A 84 2.59 -9.59 -20.93
CA LYS A 84 3.91 -9.32 -20.35
C LYS A 84 4.73 -8.40 -21.26
N GLY A 85 5.23 -7.30 -20.70
CA GLY A 85 6.04 -6.32 -21.43
C GLY A 85 5.24 -5.16 -22.05
N GLU A 86 3.91 -5.24 -22.04
CA GLU A 86 3.03 -4.15 -22.47
C GLU A 86 2.36 -3.50 -21.25
N PHE A 87 1.98 -2.22 -21.37
CA PHE A 87 1.22 -1.51 -20.35
C PHE A 87 -0.30 -1.71 -20.51
N LYS A 88 -0.70 -2.92 -20.86
CA LYS A 88 -2.09 -3.30 -21.07
C LYS A 88 -2.64 -4.01 -19.85
N PHE A 89 -3.63 -3.41 -19.21
CA PHE A 89 -4.18 -3.90 -17.95
C PHE A 89 -5.70 -4.05 -18.00
N ARG A 90 -6.21 -5.13 -17.41
CA ARG A 90 -7.63 -5.38 -17.20
C ARG A 90 -8.05 -4.95 -15.79
N LEU A 91 -9.14 -4.20 -15.68
CA LEU A 91 -9.76 -3.86 -14.40
C LEU A 91 -10.39 -5.12 -13.80
N ILE A 92 -9.94 -5.53 -12.63
CA ILE A 92 -10.43 -6.74 -11.94
C ILE A 92 -11.42 -6.38 -10.85
N GLU A 93 -11.09 -5.36 -10.06
CA GLU A 93 -11.89 -4.93 -8.92
C GLU A 93 -11.85 -3.40 -8.80
N GLU A 94 -12.94 -2.83 -8.30
CA GLU A 94 -13.04 -1.42 -7.92
C GLU A 94 -13.77 -1.31 -6.59
N TYR A 95 -13.24 -0.47 -5.70
CA TYR A 95 -13.82 -0.16 -4.42
C TYR A 95 -13.83 1.35 -4.17
N LYS A 96 -14.93 1.83 -3.59
CA LYS A 96 -15.14 3.24 -3.32
C LYS A 96 -14.91 3.53 -1.84
N ILE A 97 -13.88 4.32 -1.57
CA ILE A 97 -13.46 4.75 -0.24
C ILE A 97 -14.03 6.13 0.04
N TYR A 98 -14.74 6.26 1.16
CA TYR A 98 -15.26 7.55 1.63
C TYR A 98 -14.38 8.07 2.78
N PRO A 99 -13.65 9.18 2.60
CA PRO A 99 -12.84 9.75 3.66
C PRO A 99 -13.72 10.29 4.81
N GLU A 100 -13.34 10.00 6.04
CA GLU A 100 -14.01 10.53 7.24
C GLU A 100 -13.58 11.98 7.55
N ARG A 101 -12.36 12.34 7.13
CA ARG A 101 -11.74 13.65 7.36
C ARG A 101 -10.74 14.00 6.27
N ILE A 102 -10.43 15.28 6.14
CA ILE A 102 -9.32 15.78 5.32
C ILE A 102 -8.00 15.54 6.06
N GLY A 103 -6.93 15.28 5.32
CA GLY A 103 -5.60 14.98 5.84
C GLY A 103 -5.28 13.48 5.76
N GLU A 104 -4.32 13.07 6.57
CA GLU A 104 -3.90 11.68 6.67
C GLU A 104 -5.00 10.80 7.27
N ASN A 105 -5.30 9.72 6.57
CA ASN A 105 -6.26 8.71 6.97
C ASN A 105 -5.69 7.33 6.68
N LYS A 106 -5.63 6.50 7.73
CA LYS A 106 -5.21 5.11 7.64
C LYS A 106 -6.44 4.22 7.61
N ILE A 107 -6.70 3.61 6.47
CA ILE A 107 -7.83 2.74 6.22
C ILE A 107 -7.36 1.31 6.43
N SER A 108 -7.95 0.63 7.41
CA SER A 108 -7.56 -0.74 7.74
C SER A 108 -8.22 -1.77 6.83
N ALA A 109 -7.68 -2.99 6.77
CA ALA A 109 -8.30 -4.11 6.06
C ALA A 109 -9.73 -4.40 6.51
N SER A 110 -10.09 -4.07 7.76
CA SER A 110 -11.46 -4.24 8.24
C SER A 110 -12.47 -3.27 7.61
N ASP A 111 -11.99 -2.17 7.03
CA ASP A 111 -12.78 -1.13 6.36
C ASP A 111 -12.71 -1.25 4.81
N LEU A 112 -11.85 -2.14 4.32
CA LEU A 112 -11.70 -2.48 2.91
C LEU A 112 -12.38 -3.84 2.62
N PRO A 113 -12.91 -4.05 1.41
CA PRO A 113 -13.25 -5.39 0.98
C PRO A 113 -11.96 -6.22 0.93
N CYS A 114 -12.10 -7.54 1.07
CA CYS A 114 -10.98 -8.42 0.81
C CYS A 114 -10.58 -8.31 -0.67
N MET A 115 -9.44 -7.64 -0.93
CA MET A 115 -8.87 -7.48 -2.26
C MET A 115 -7.65 -8.38 -2.39
N LEU A 116 -7.79 -9.46 -3.17
CA LEU A 116 -6.69 -10.39 -3.45
C LEU A 116 -5.96 -9.95 -4.72
N LEU A 117 -4.74 -9.47 -4.52
CA LEU A 117 -3.82 -9.14 -5.61
C LEU A 117 -3.04 -10.40 -6.00
N ASN A 118 -2.99 -10.72 -7.29
CA ASN A 118 -2.04 -11.69 -7.83
C ASN A 118 -0.68 -11.02 -8.09
N THR A 119 0.34 -11.84 -8.37
CA THR A 119 1.65 -11.34 -8.80
C THR A 119 1.50 -10.40 -10.00
N ASP A 120 2.13 -9.23 -9.92
CA ASP A 120 2.12 -8.13 -10.89
C ASP A 120 0.76 -7.44 -11.10
N ASP A 121 -0.27 -7.78 -10.30
CA ASP A 121 -1.45 -6.91 -10.20
C ASP A 121 -1.03 -5.56 -9.59
N ARG A 122 -1.61 -4.48 -10.10
CA ARG A 122 -1.30 -3.11 -9.69
C ARG A 122 -2.49 -2.47 -9.00
N ILE A 123 -2.20 -1.67 -7.98
CA ILE A 123 -3.18 -0.80 -7.36
C ILE A 123 -3.34 0.45 -8.23
N GLY A 124 -4.58 0.76 -8.59
CA GLY A 124 -4.99 1.93 -9.33
C GLY A 124 -5.78 2.90 -8.46
N LEU A 125 -5.64 4.20 -8.75
CA LEU A 125 -6.44 5.27 -8.19
C LEU A 125 -7.21 5.93 -9.32
N TYR A 126 -8.53 5.82 -9.31
CA TYR A 126 -9.39 6.55 -10.22
C TYR A 126 -9.85 7.86 -9.59
N ILE A 127 -9.53 8.96 -10.27
CA ILE A 127 -9.78 10.32 -9.84
C ILE A 127 -10.79 10.93 -10.80
N GLU A 128 -12.05 11.02 -10.35
CA GLU A 128 -13.16 11.58 -11.10
C GLU A 128 -13.26 13.11 -10.95
N ASP A 129 -12.94 13.62 -9.75
CA ASP A 129 -13.30 14.96 -9.33
C ASP A 129 -12.15 15.98 -9.40
N GLN A 130 -12.55 17.26 -9.49
CA GLN A 130 -11.67 18.41 -9.39
C GLN A 130 -12.10 19.30 -8.21
N PRO A 131 -11.22 19.57 -7.22
CA PRO A 131 -9.86 19.05 -7.09
C PRO A 131 -9.83 17.54 -6.76
N SER A 132 -8.74 16.86 -7.12
CA SER A 132 -8.53 15.44 -6.76
C SER A 132 -8.73 15.19 -5.26
N SER A 133 -9.31 14.03 -4.92
CA SER A 133 -9.53 13.60 -3.54
C SER A 133 -8.24 13.31 -2.78
N VAL A 134 -7.14 13.02 -3.48
CA VAL A 134 -5.86 12.63 -2.90
C VAL A 134 -4.74 13.58 -3.33
N VAL A 135 -3.77 13.76 -2.45
CA VAL A 135 -2.57 14.55 -2.71
C VAL A 135 -1.59 13.80 -3.61
N PHE A 136 -0.96 14.55 -4.52
CA PHE A 136 0.19 14.07 -5.28
C PHE A 136 1.21 15.20 -5.51
N VAL A 137 2.46 14.82 -5.76
CA VAL A 137 3.60 15.71 -6.03
C VAL A 137 4.36 15.20 -7.25
N TYR A 138 4.96 16.10 -8.03
CA TYR A 138 5.94 15.69 -9.04
C TYR A 138 7.20 15.19 -8.36
N ASP A 139 7.55 13.93 -8.63
CA ASP A 139 8.74 13.29 -8.08
C ASP A 139 9.67 12.94 -9.24
N PHE A 140 10.85 13.55 -9.28
CA PHE A 140 11.81 13.34 -10.37
C PHE A 140 12.71 12.12 -10.14
N ASP A 141 12.72 11.57 -8.92
CA ASP A 141 13.68 10.56 -8.47
C ASP A 141 13.07 9.14 -8.38
N HIS A 142 11.73 9.03 -8.32
CA HIS A 142 11.02 7.74 -8.16
C HIS A 142 10.22 7.34 -9.41
N PRO A 143 9.97 6.03 -9.63
CA PRO A 143 9.40 5.54 -10.87
C PRO A 143 8.00 6.09 -11.16
N ALA A 144 7.76 6.32 -12.46
CA ALA A 144 6.54 6.89 -13.00
C ALA A 144 5.28 6.08 -12.62
N ALA A 145 4.26 6.78 -12.11
CA ALA A 145 2.90 6.26 -12.19
C ALA A 145 2.54 6.04 -13.67
N LEU A 146 1.88 4.92 -13.97
CA LEU A 146 1.24 4.74 -15.27
C LEU A 146 -0.10 5.46 -15.23
N SER A 147 -0.50 6.10 -16.32
CA SER A 147 -1.78 6.80 -16.37
C SER A 147 -2.58 6.45 -17.59
N PHE A 148 -3.89 6.47 -17.42
CA PHE A 148 -4.85 6.48 -18.51
C PHE A 148 -5.75 7.71 -18.37
N THR A 149 -5.95 8.44 -19.47
CA THR A 149 -6.86 9.58 -19.53
C THR A 149 -8.02 9.23 -20.45
N TYR A 150 -9.25 9.44 -19.97
CA TYR A 150 -10.44 9.35 -20.83
C TYR A 150 -10.50 10.62 -21.68
N GLU A 151 -9.94 10.58 -22.91
CA GLU A 151 -9.72 11.79 -23.71
C GLU A 151 -11.01 12.39 -24.30
N ASP A 152 -12.04 11.58 -24.60
CA ASP A 152 -13.18 12.04 -25.41
C ASP A 152 -14.59 11.79 -24.83
N ASP A 153 -14.73 10.97 -23.79
CA ASP A 153 -16.03 10.71 -23.17
C ASP A 153 -15.94 10.83 -21.64
N VAL A 154 -16.26 12.02 -21.14
CA VAL A 154 -16.33 12.32 -19.71
C VAL A 154 -17.38 11.46 -19.00
N SER A 155 -18.32 10.81 -19.69
CA SER A 155 -19.27 9.89 -19.07
C SER A 155 -18.74 8.45 -18.98
N SER A 156 -17.68 8.12 -19.72
CA SER A 156 -17.08 6.79 -19.71
C SER A 156 -16.16 6.59 -18.50
N SER A 157 -16.36 5.48 -17.80
CA SER A 157 -15.43 4.89 -16.85
C SER A 157 -15.23 3.44 -17.26
N ALA A 158 -14.04 2.88 -17.04
CA ALA A 158 -13.83 1.45 -17.24
C ALA A 158 -14.81 0.63 -16.40
N ALA A 159 -15.47 -0.34 -17.02
CA ALA A 159 -16.23 -1.36 -16.33
C ALA A 159 -15.30 -2.49 -15.86
N LEU A 160 -15.76 -3.27 -14.89
CA LEU A 160 -15.05 -4.49 -14.48
C LEU A 160 -14.88 -5.41 -15.70
N GLY A 161 -13.65 -5.87 -15.94
CA GLY A 161 -13.27 -6.68 -17.09
C GLY A 161 -12.77 -5.88 -18.30
N ASP A 162 -12.95 -4.56 -18.34
CA ASP A 162 -12.39 -3.74 -19.41
C ASP A 162 -10.86 -3.75 -19.37
N THR A 163 -10.25 -3.71 -20.55
CA THR A 163 -8.80 -3.66 -20.73
C THR A 163 -8.40 -2.33 -21.33
N LEU A 164 -7.49 -1.63 -20.66
CA LEU A 164 -6.96 -0.34 -21.09
C LEU A 164 -5.46 -0.43 -21.35
N ASP A 165 -5.00 0.40 -22.29
CA ASP A 165 -3.59 0.61 -22.58
C ASP A 165 -3.14 1.87 -21.82
N PHE A 166 -2.24 1.70 -20.86
CA PHE A 166 -1.74 2.80 -20.02
C PHE A 166 -0.47 3.39 -20.60
N ASP A 167 -0.33 4.70 -20.47
CA ASP A 167 0.89 5.41 -20.86
C ASP A 167 1.77 5.67 -19.64
N THR A 168 3.09 5.60 -19.87
CA THR A 168 4.04 6.20 -18.94
C THR A 168 3.82 7.71 -18.91
N LEU A 169 3.60 8.27 -17.73
CA LEU A 169 3.53 9.71 -17.62
C LEU A 169 4.87 10.34 -18.00
N PRO A 170 4.86 11.43 -18.81
CA PRO A 170 6.08 12.15 -19.16
C PRO A 170 6.74 12.82 -17.96
N LEU A 171 6.02 12.98 -16.85
CA LEU A 171 6.51 13.46 -15.57
C LEU A 171 6.06 12.49 -14.49
N ALA A 172 7.00 11.94 -13.73
CA ALA A 172 6.67 11.04 -12.63
C ALA A 172 5.91 11.81 -11.53
N LEU A 173 4.87 11.16 -11.01
CA LEU A 173 4.03 11.65 -9.94
C LEU A 173 4.13 10.68 -8.78
N SER A 174 4.36 11.24 -7.59
CA SER A 174 4.25 10.54 -6.32
C SER A 174 2.89 10.85 -5.70
N PHE A 175 2.12 9.81 -5.42
CA PHE A 175 0.87 9.93 -4.67
C PHE A 175 1.15 9.73 -3.19
N SER A 176 0.48 10.50 -2.34
CA SER A 176 0.45 10.28 -0.89
C SER A 176 -0.48 9.12 -0.54
N VAL A 177 -0.20 7.96 -1.14
CA VAL A 177 -0.89 6.69 -0.97
C VAL A 177 0.15 5.61 -0.76
N ASN A 178 -0.01 4.90 0.35
CA ASN A 178 0.82 3.77 0.71
C ASN A 178 -0.07 2.57 1.05
N ALA A 179 0.16 1.43 0.41
CA ALA A 179 -0.52 0.19 0.72
C ALA A 179 0.44 -0.80 1.39
N GLU A 180 0.05 -1.31 2.56
CA GLU A 180 0.69 -2.45 3.20
C GLU A 180 0.03 -3.74 2.72
N LEU A 181 0.83 -4.67 2.19
CA LEU A 181 0.39 -5.92 1.59
C LEU A 181 0.81 -7.11 2.45
N TYR A 182 -0.10 -8.04 2.72
CA TYR A 182 0.18 -9.34 3.33
C TYR A 182 0.44 -10.40 2.27
N ILE A 183 1.62 -11.02 2.28
CA ILE A 183 2.07 -11.98 1.24
C ILE A 183 1.83 -13.46 1.64
N GLY A 184 1.27 -13.70 2.82
CA GLY A 184 1.11 -15.05 3.37
C GLY A 184 2.30 -15.49 4.22
N GLU A 185 2.28 -16.77 4.59
CA GLU A 185 3.27 -17.38 5.47
C GLU A 185 4.33 -18.13 4.68
N LYS A 186 5.59 -17.98 5.07
CA LYS A 186 6.67 -18.76 4.48
C LYS A 186 6.70 -20.16 5.09
N THR A 187 6.44 -21.17 4.27
CA THR A 187 6.56 -22.59 4.63
C THR A 187 8.02 -22.96 4.90
N SER A 188 8.23 -24.09 5.60
CA SER A 188 9.57 -24.64 5.87
C SER A 188 10.37 -24.98 4.61
N LEU A 189 9.69 -25.16 3.47
CA LEU A 189 10.30 -25.40 2.16
C LEU A 189 10.64 -24.10 1.40
N GLY A 190 10.36 -22.94 1.98
CA GLY A 190 10.63 -21.63 1.38
C GLY A 190 9.56 -21.13 0.40
N HIS A 191 8.45 -21.85 0.24
CA HIS A 191 7.28 -21.41 -0.53
C HIS A 191 6.37 -20.53 0.34
N TYR A 192 5.66 -19.59 -0.29
CA TYR A 192 4.63 -18.79 0.38
C TYR A 192 3.26 -19.44 0.22
N THR A 193 2.47 -19.44 1.27
CA THR A 193 1.04 -19.75 1.18
C THR A 193 0.31 -18.59 0.52
N VAL A 194 -0.66 -18.89 -0.36
CA VAL A 194 -1.51 -17.84 -0.94
C VAL A 194 -2.46 -17.37 0.16
N PRO A 195 -2.47 -16.07 0.50
CA PRO A 195 -3.36 -15.56 1.53
C PRO A 195 -4.82 -15.60 1.06
N THR A 196 -5.72 -15.75 2.01
CA THR A 196 -7.16 -15.87 1.82
C THR A 196 -7.88 -14.80 2.64
N CYS A 197 -9.10 -14.46 2.25
CA CYS A 197 -9.90 -13.49 3.01
C CYS A 197 -10.15 -13.89 4.46
N ALA A 198 -10.11 -15.20 4.77
CA ALA A 198 -10.22 -15.68 6.15
C ALA A 198 -9.01 -15.23 7.00
N ASP A 199 -7.83 -15.04 6.39
CA ASP A 199 -6.64 -14.58 7.08
C ASP A 199 -6.78 -13.15 7.58
N LEU A 200 -7.62 -12.32 6.93
CA LEU A 200 -7.92 -10.95 7.38
C LEU A 200 -8.58 -10.91 8.76
N ALA A 201 -9.32 -11.96 9.15
CA ALA A 201 -9.98 -12.01 10.46
C ALA A 201 -8.99 -11.98 11.64
N ASN A 202 -7.74 -12.38 11.39
CA ASN A 202 -6.67 -12.40 12.40
C ASN A 202 -5.93 -11.07 12.52
N PHE A 203 -6.13 -10.13 11.58
CA PHE A 203 -5.53 -8.82 11.65
C PHE A 203 -6.43 -7.89 12.47
N THR A 204 -6.00 -7.60 13.70
CA THR A 204 -6.69 -6.66 14.57
C THR A 204 -6.76 -5.30 13.89
N LYS A 205 -7.92 -4.63 13.96
CA LYS A 205 -8.09 -3.25 13.49
C LYS A 205 -7.02 -2.38 14.14
N SER A 206 -6.01 -2.00 13.36
CA SER A 206 -4.98 -1.09 13.85
C SER A 206 -5.60 0.30 13.93
N THR A 207 -6.18 0.64 15.08
CA THR A 207 -6.53 2.02 15.40
C THR A 207 -5.22 2.76 15.66
N THR A 208 -4.54 3.14 14.58
CA THR A 208 -3.47 4.13 14.69
C THR A 208 -4.15 5.48 14.91
N THR A 209 -4.13 5.97 16.14
CA THR A 209 -4.62 7.31 16.47
C THR A 209 -3.63 8.31 15.87
N LEU A 210 -3.83 8.67 14.60
CA LEU A 210 -3.01 9.69 13.95
C LEU A 210 -3.30 11.05 14.59
N ASN A 211 -2.24 11.72 15.03
CA ASN A 211 -2.34 13.06 15.57
C ASN A 211 -2.96 13.97 14.49
N PRO A 212 -4.04 14.70 14.79
CA PRO A 212 -4.57 15.66 13.86
C PRO A 212 -3.46 16.68 13.57
N ILE A 213 -3.03 16.75 12.31
CA ILE A 213 -2.20 17.86 11.85
C ILE A 213 -3.07 19.09 12.00
N GLY A 214 -2.77 19.92 13.01
CA GLY A 214 -3.43 21.21 13.19
C GLY A 214 -3.36 22.00 11.87
N PRO A 215 -4.29 22.93 11.62
CA PRO A 215 -4.32 23.70 10.38
C PRO A 215 -2.91 24.21 10.09
N THR A 216 -2.29 23.71 9.02
CA THR A 216 -1.10 24.34 8.49
C THR A 216 -1.55 25.74 8.11
N ASN A 217 -1.20 26.72 8.95
CA ASN A 217 -1.31 28.13 8.58
C ASN A 217 -0.84 28.23 7.14
N PRO A 218 -1.58 28.92 6.24
CA PRO A 218 -1.20 29.01 4.84
C PRO A 218 0.27 29.41 4.77
N THR A 219 1.11 28.43 4.43
CA THR A 219 2.55 28.63 4.30
C THR A 219 2.73 29.76 3.32
N GLN A 220 3.57 30.72 3.71
CA GLN A 220 3.83 31.94 2.97
C GLN A 220 3.84 31.68 1.47
N LYS A 221 3.10 32.51 0.72
CA LYS A 221 3.12 32.52 -0.75
C LYS A 221 4.58 32.42 -1.19
N GLY A 222 4.95 31.32 -1.84
CA GLY A 222 6.32 31.10 -2.29
C GLY A 222 6.83 32.31 -3.07
N GLU A 223 8.11 32.65 -2.88
CA GLU A 223 8.71 33.76 -3.61
C GLU A 223 8.49 33.57 -5.11
N LYS A 224 8.06 34.65 -5.76
CA LYS A 224 7.80 34.67 -7.20
C LYS A 224 9.13 34.42 -7.91
N GLY A 225 9.30 33.25 -8.50
CA GLY A 225 10.47 32.95 -9.33
C GLY A 225 10.56 33.89 -10.54
N ASP A 226 11.75 33.95 -11.15
CA ASP A 226 12.10 34.91 -12.23
C ASP A 226 11.18 34.89 -13.45
N LYS A 227 10.35 33.85 -13.63
CA LYS A 227 9.41 33.69 -14.75
C LYS A 227 8.01 34.31 -14.51
N GLY A 228 7.83 35.11 -13.47
CA GLY A 228 6.57 35.82 -13.23
C GLY A 228 5.46 34.91 -12.68
N ASP A 229 4.20 35.37 -12.69
CA ASP A 229 3.03 34.69 -12.07
C ASP A 229 2.66 33.32 -12.70
N ARG A 230 3.50 32.77 -13.57
CA ARG A 230 3.32 31.48 -14.27
C ARG A 230 4.28 30.38 -13.80
N GLY A 231 5.14 30.64 -12.81
CA GLY A 231 5.96 29.59 -12.19
C GLY A 231 5.13 28.66 -11.31
N ALA A 232 5.42 27.36 -11.33
CA ALA A 232 4.89 26.44 -10.32
C ALA A 232 5.31 26.93 -8.92
N PRO A 233 4.45 26.82 -7.88
CA PRO A 233 4.82 27.18 -6.52
C PRO A 233 6.09 26.41 -6.09
N GLY A 234 7.07 27.11 -5.52
CA GLY A 234 8.26 26.47 -4.96
C GLY A 234 7.89 25.51 -3.82
N ILE A 235 8.52 24.34 -3.79
CA ILE A 235 8.36 23.35 -2.73
C ILE A 235 9.10 23.87 -1.49
N PRO A 236 8.44 24.04 -0.31
CA PRO A 236 9.12 24.44 0.91
C PRO A 236 10.01 23.31 1.45
N ALA A 237 11.13 23.69 2.06
CA ALA A 237 12.11 22.77 2.66
C ALA A 237 11.44 21.87 3.73
N ALA A 238 11.67 20.56 3.62
CA ALA A 238 11.14 19.56 4.54
C ALA A 238 11.58 19.83 5.98
N GLY A 239 10.62 20.04 6.87
CA GLY A 239 10.83 20.04 8.31
C GLY A 239 11.11 18.62 8.81
N THR A 240 12.07 18.52 9.72
CA THR A 240 12.57 17.29 10.32
C THR A 240 11.44 16.43 10.92
N LEU A 241 11.26 15.22 10.40
CA LEU A 241 10.39 14.20 10.99
C LEU A 241 11.04 13.67 12.28
N ILE A 242 10.25 13.54 13.34
CA ILE A 242 10.63 12.82 14.56
C ILE A 242 10.08 11.41 14.42
N GLU A 243 10.95 10.43 14.17
CA GLU A 243 10.60 9.01 14.27
C GLU A 243 10.30 8.63 15.72
N SER A 244 9.20 7.92 15.94
CA SER A 244 8.97 7.19 17.19
C SER A 244 8.69 5.74 16.87
N ASP A 245 9.69 4.88 17.06
CA ASP A 245 9.55 3.43 17.01
C ASP A 245 8.78 2.89 18.23
N SER A 246 7.80 2.01 17.99
CA SER A 246 7.76 0.70 18.66
C SER A 246 6.56 -0.14 18.19
N LEU A 247 6.86 -1.31 17.61
CA LEU A 247 5.97 -2.46 17.61
C LEU A 247 6.72 -3.60 18.31
N GLY A 248 6.22 -4.01 19.47
CA GLY A 248 6.59 -5.26 20.12
C GLY A 248 5.46 -6.30 19.92
N PRO A 249 5.78 -7.59 19.72
CA PRO A 249 4.75 -8.62 19.64
C PRO A 249 4.08 -8.83 21.01
N SER A 250 2.76 -8.78 21.03
CA SER A 250 1.95 -9.16 22.19
C SER A 250 1.95 -10.68 22.35
N VAL A 251 2.65 -11.19 23.35
CA VAL A 251 2.51 -12.57 23.82
C VAL A 251 1.30 -12.61 24.75
N ILE A 252 0.26 -13.35 24.36
CA ILE A 252 -0.87 -13.69 25.24
C ILE A 252 -0.55 -15.08 25.85
N PRO A 253 -0.73 -15.27 27.17
CA PRO A 253 -0.45 -16.52 27.87
C PRO A 253 -1.35 -17.70 27.49
#